data_AF-A0A921G1B0-F1
#
_entry.id   AF-A0A921G1B0-F1
#
_cell.length_a   1.000
_cell.length_b   1.000
_cell.length_c   1.000
_cell.angle_alpha   90.00
_cell.angle_beta   90.00
_cell.angle_gamma   90.00
#
_symmetry.space_group_name_H-M   'P 1'
#
loop_
_entity.id
_entity.type
_entity.pdbx_description
1 polymer ?
#
loop_
_entity_poly.entity_id
_entity_poly.type
_entity_poly.pdbx_seq_one_letter_code
_entity_poly.pdbx_strand_id
1 'polypeptide(L)'
;MYYPYVQQMTHQEQRNMTVTGIGNLTAAPDIAQIQLEVSTENDQLNHAQKENSYEMNQVIDSLLRLGIDRENIQTVSYNINPQYNYIDGEQVFKGYKVTNAITVKITAIDQVGSVIDVAVQNGANRV
;
A
#
# COMPACT_ATOMS: atom_id res chain seq x y z
N MET A 1 -90.53 -9.93 15.73
CA MET A 1 -89.39 -10.30 14.86
C MET A 1 -88.12 -10.16 15.68
N TYR A 2 -87.29 -11.21 15.71
CA TYR A 2 -86.06 -11.31 16.51
C TYR A 2 -84.86 -11.00 15.60
N TYR A 3 -84.04 -10.01 15.95
CA TYR A 3 -82.79 -9.72 15.23
C TYR A 3 -81.63 -10.41 15.96
N PRO A 4 -80.88 -11.31 15.32
CA PRO A 4 -79.77 -11.99 15.97
C PRO A 4 -78.56 -11.05 16.10
N TYR A 5 -77.87 -11.17 17.24
CA TYR A 5 -76.60 -10.53 17.51
C TYR A 5 -75.51 -11.13 16.62
N VAL A 6 -74.86 -10.31 15.80
CA VAL A 6 -73.59 -10.68 15.15
C VAL A 6 -72.45 -10.40 16.13
N GLN A 7 -71.82 -11.47 16.63
CA GLN A 7 -70.56 -11.37 17.36
C GLN A 7 -69.50 -10.80 16.42
N GLN A 8 -69.10 -9.54 16.65
CA GLN A 8 -67.88 -9.00 16.06
C GLN A 8 -66.71 -9.74 16.71
N MET A 9 -66.15 -10.70 16.00
CA MET A 9 -64.81 -11.20 16.29
C MET A 9 -63.86 -10.03 16.11
N THR A 10 -63.43 -9.41 17.20
CA THR A 10 -62.34 -8.45 17.17
C THR A 10 -61.08 -9.22 16.83
N HIS A 11 -60.77 -9.34 15.52
CA HIS A 11 -59.40 -9.57 15.09
C HIS A 11 -58.61 -8.40 15.67
N GLN A 12 -57.83 -8.64 16.71
CA GLN A 12 -56.76 -7.71 17.07
C GLN A 12 -55.74 -7.78 15.94
N GLU A 13 -56.00 -7.01 14.88
CA GLU A 13 -55.03 -6.64 13.87
C GLU A 13 -53.76 -6.21 14.61
N GLN A 14 -52.70 -7.02 14.55
CA GLN A 14 -51.44 -6.71 15.20
C GLN A 14 -50.91 -5.39 14.62
N ARG A 15 -50.94 -4.34 15.44
CA ARG A 15 -50.45 -3.01 15.06
C ARG A 15 -48.93 -3.00 15.06
N ASN A 16 -48.34 -3.57 14.02
CA ASN A 16 -46.90 -3.56 13.81
C ASN A 16 -46.54 -2.45 12.81
N MET A 17 -45.54 -1.66 13.16
CA MET A 17 -44.92 -0.69 12.27
C MET A 17 -43.49 -1.15 12.01
N THR A 18 -43.23 -1.61 10.80
CA THR A 18 -41.89 -1.99 10.36
C THR A 18 -41.27 -0.80 9.64
N VAL A 19 -40.13 -0.35 10.13
CA VAL A 19 -39.35 0.72 9.50
C VAL A 19 -38.04 0.13 9.03
N THR A 20 -37.67 0.41 7.78
CA THR A 20 -36.36 0.09 7.23
C THR A 20 -35.62 1.39 6.98
N GLY A 21 -34.51 1.59 7.68
CA GLY A 21 -33.60 2.72 7.48
C GLY A 21 -32.33 2.25 6.78
N ILE A 22 -31.88 3.02 5.80
CA ILE A 22 -30.57 2.84 5.16
C ILE A 22 -29.70 4.03 5.55
N GLY A 23 -28.57 3.77 6.20
CA GLY A 23 -27.56 4.77 6.51
C GLY A 23 -26.36 4.61 5.59
N ASN A 24 -25.96 5.69 4.93
CA ASN A 24 -24.72 5.76 4.16
C ASN A 24 -23.81 6.83 4.77
N LEU A 25 -22.53 6.52 4.94
CA LEU A 25 -21.50 7.45 5.39
C LEU A 25 -20.33 7.39 4.41
N THR A 26 -19.86 8.56 3.99
CA THR A 26 -18.65 8.72 3.19
C THR A 26 -17.64 9.52 4.01
N ALA A 27 -16.41 9.03 4.11
CA ALA A 27 -15.31 9.70 4.79
C ALA A 27 -14.12 9.83 3.84
N ALA A 28 -13.33 10.89 4.02
CA ALA A 28 -12.07 11.04 3.31
C ALA A 28 -11.05 10.01 3.84
N PRO A 29 -10.13 9.52 2.99
CA PRO A 29 -8.99 8.72 3.46
C PRO A 29 -8.15 9.51 4.45
N ASP A 30 -7.54 8.83 5.42
CA ASP A 30 -6.67 9.37 6.47
C ASP A 30 -5.28 8.73 6.49
N ILE A 31 -5.04 7.71 5.67
CA ILE A 31 -3.76 7.02 5.53
C ILE A 31 -3.47 6.78 4.04
N ALA A 32 -2.23 7.02 3.63
CA ALA A 32 -1.66 6.54 2.38
C ALA A 32 -0.57 5.50 2.66
N GLN A 33 -0.46 4.51 1.77
CA GLN A 33 0.60 3.52 1.81
C GLN A 33 1.26 3.49 0.44
N ILE A 34 2.58 3.72 0.40
CA ILE A 34 3.37 3.70 -0.83
C ILE A 34 4.46 2.65 -0.73
N GLN A 35 4.87 2.10 -1.86
CA GLN A 35 6.03 1.24 -1.97
C GLN A 35 7.14 2.01 -2.66
N LEU A 36 8.34 1.99 -2.08
CA LEU A 36 9.52 2.63 -2.66
C LEU A 36 10.56 1.55 -2.86
N GLU A 37 11.21 1.55 -4.03
CA GLU A 37 12.27 0.59 -4.32
C GLU A 37 13.57 1.28 -4.75
N VAL A 38 14.67 0.69 -4.30
CA VAL A 38 16.01 0.96 -4.80
C VAL A 38 16.45 -0.26 -5.59
N SER A 39 16.82 -0.06 -6.85
CA SER A 39 17.40 -1.11 -7.68
C SER A 39 18.75 -0.72 -8.26
N THR A 40 19.75 -1.57 -8.06
CA THR A 40 21.12 -1.37 -8.56
C THR A 40 21.51 -2.53 -9.47
N GLU A 41 22.38 -2.26 -10.44
CA GLU A 41 22.94 -3.27 -11.35
C GLU A 41 24.46 -3.18 -11.36
N ASN A 42 25.14 -4.31 -11.18
CA ASN A 42 26.61 -4.39 -11.24
C ASN A 42 27.06 -5.76 -11.73
N ASP A 43 28.21 -5.86 -12.39
CA ASP A 43 28.78 -7.14 -12.81
C ASP A 43 29.20 -8.02 -11.61
N GLN A 44 29.57 -7.38 -10.49
CA GLN A 44 29.92 -8.02 -9.24
C GLN A 44 28.78 -7.89 -8.22
N LEU A 45 28.29 -9.05 -7.73
CA LEU A 45 27.16 -9.09 -6.81
C LEU A 45 27.40 -8.32 -5.49
N ASN A 46 28.62 -8.38 -4.95
CA ASN A 46 28.97 -7.70 -3.71
C ASN A 46 28.91 -6.16 -3.85
N HIS A 47 29.25 -5.63 -5.03
CA HIS A 47 29.16 -4.21 -5.33
C HIS A 47 27.70 -3.78 -5.46
N ALA A 48 26.89 -4.49 -6.25
CA ALA A 48 25.46 -4.20 -6.39
C ALA A 48 24.74 -4.18 -5.03
N GLN A 49 25.01 -5.16 -4.15
CA GLN A 49 24.40 -5.21 -2.82
C GLN A 49 24.82 -4.04 -1.94
N LYS A 50 26.11 -3.70 -1.90
CA LYS A 50 26.62 -2.59 -1.08
C LYS A 50 26.04 -1.25 -1.50
N GLU A 51 26.00 -1.00 -2.80
CA GLU A 51 25.40 0.21 -3.38
C GLU A 51 23.91 0.28 -3.03
N ASN A 52 23.18 -0.83 -3.22
CA ASN A 52 21.75 -0.90 -2.92
C ASN A 52 21.45 -0.62 -1.44
N SER A 53 22.22 -1.23 -0.54
CA SER A 53 22.06 -1.00 0.90
C SER A 53 22.41 0.43 1.29
N TYR A 54 23.43 1.03 0.67
CA TYR A 54 23.80 2.41 0.92
C TYR A 54 22.69 3.38 0.50
N GLU A 55 22.21 3.26 -0.74
CA GLU A 55 21.11 4.10 -1.27
C GLU A 55 19.82 3.89 -0.48
N MET A 56 19.44 2.66 -0.15
CA MET A 56 18.24 2.41 0.65
C MET A 56 18.35 3.03 2.06
N ASN A 57 19.54 2.99 2.68
CA ASN A 57 19.74 3.67 3.96
C ASN A 57 19.58 5.19 3.82
N GLN A 58 20.06 5.79 2.72
CA GLN A 58 19.87 7.22 2.47
C GLN A 58 18.39 7.57 2.28
N VAL A 59 17.63 6.75 1.55
CA VAL A 59 16.17 6.89 1.42
C VAL A 59 15.52 6.86 2.79
N ILE A 60 15.76 5.81 3.57
CA ILE A 60 15.23 5.67 4.93
C ILE A 60 15.55 6.89 5.79
N ASP A 61 16.82 7.30 5.85
CA ASP A 61 17.24 8.44 6.68
C ASP A 61 16.59 9.74 6.23
N SER A 62 16.37 9.92 4.92
CA SER A 62 15.67 11.08 4.38
C SER A 62 14.19 11.12 4.80
N LEU A 63 13.53 9.97 4.84
CA LEU A 63 12.15 9.83 5.30
C LEU A 63 12.02 10.08 6.81
N LEU A 64 12.96 9.58 7.61
CA LEU A 64 13.02 9.87 9.04
C LEU A 64 13.21 11.38 9.30
N ARG A 65 14.08 12.06 8.53
CA ARG A 65 14.27 13.52 8.61
C ARG A 65 13.03 14.31 8.18
N LEU A 66 12.22 13.76 7.27
CA LEU A 66 10.96 14.35 6.83
C LEU A 66 9.85 14.19 7.88
N GLY A 67 10.07 13.39 8.94
CA GLY A 67 9.13 13.18 10.04
C GLY A 67 8.31 11.89 9.93
N ILE A 68 8.67 10.97 9.03
CA ILE A 68 8.06 9.64 9.02
C ILE A 68 8.69 8.80 10.13
N ASP A 69 7.87 8.29 11.05
CA ASP A 69 8.38 7.44 12.13
C ASP A 69 8.93 6.11 11.58
N ARG A 70 9.97 5.59 12.25
CA ARG A 70 10.61 4.33 11.84
C ARG A 70 9.63 3.15 11.81
N GLU A 71 8.64 3.14 12.70
CA GLU A 71 7.59 2.10 12.75
C GLU A 71 6.68 2.10 11.51
N ASN A 72 6.62 3.22 10.79
CA ASN A 72 5.85 3.37 9.56
C ASN A 72 6.66 2.99 8.31
N ILE A 73 7.91 2.52 8.46
CA ILE A 73 8.78 2.07 7.37
C ILE A 73 9.09 0.58 7.54
N GLN A 74 8.68 -0.23 6.57
CA GLN A 74 8.87 -1.68 6.61
C GLN A 74 9.53 -2.17 5.33
N THR A 75 10.63 -2.92 5.44
CA THR A 75 11.18 -3.66 4.29
C THR A 75 10.24 -4.80 3.90
N VAL A 76 9.83 -4.80 2.63
CA VAL A 76 8.89 -5.76 2.05
C VAL A 76 9.63 -6.88 1.34
N SER A 77 10.68 -6.53 0.58
CA SER A 77 11.43 -7.53 -0.18
C SER A 77 12.87 -7.10 -0.43
N TYR A 78 13.73 -8.11 -0.57
CA TYR A 78 15.11 -7.96 -1.00
C TYR A 78 15.42 -9.09 -1.99
N ASN A 79 15.65 -8.74 -3.24
CA ASN A 79 15.78 -9.69 -4.34
C ASN A 79 17.11 -9.49 -5.06
N ILE A 80 17.77 -10.59 -5.41
CA ILE A 80 19.00 -10.62 -6.18
C ILE A 80 18.76 -11.49 -7.40
N ASN A 81 18.91 -10.94 -8.59
CA ASN A 81 18.67 -11.65 -9.84
C ASN A 81 19.86 -11.50 -10.80
N PRO A 82 20.49 -12.59 -11.27
CA PRO A 82 21.44 -12.50 -12.37
C PRO A 82 20.72 -12.03 -13.64
N GLN A 83 21.36 -11.14 -14.38
CA GLN A 83 20.89 -10.57 -15.64
C GLN A 83 21.70 -11.18 -16.78
N TYR A 84 21.00 -11.49 -17.86
CA TYR A 84 21.61 -12.05 -19.06
C TYR A 84 21.09 -11.30 -20.30
N ASN A 85 21.97 -11.15 -21.28
CA ASN A 85 21.61 -10.75 -22.62
C ASN A 85 21.50 -11.99 -23.51
N TYR A 86 20.72 -11.88 -24.57
CA TYR A 86 20.68 -12.89 -25.62
C TYR A 86 21.31 -12.29 -26.88
N ILE A 87 22.48 -12.79 -27.27
CA ILE A 87 23.23 -12.34 -28.45
C ILE A 87 23.40 -13.56 -29.34
N ASP A 88 22.93 -13.48 -30.59
CA ASP A 88 23.01 -14.57 -31.58
C ASP A 88 22.44 -15.93 -31.10
N GLY A 89 21.43 -15.89 -30.23
CA GLY A 89 20.80 -17.08 -29.65
C GLY A 89 21.51 -17.65 -28.42
N GLU A 90 22.64 -17.08 -28.01
CA GLU A 90 23.37 -17.47 -26.81
C GLU A 90 23.07 -16.56 -25.61
N GLN A 91 22.92 -17.16 -24.44
CA GLN A 91 22.71 -16.45 -23.18
C GLN A 91 24.06 -16.00 -22.61
N VAL A 92 24.31 -14.68 -22.64
CA VAL A 92 25.55 -14.05 -22.15
C VAL A 92 25.27 -13.35 -20.82
N PHE A 93 26.04 -13.69 -19.78
CA PHE A 93 25.92 -13.04 -18.48
C PHE A 93 26.23 -11.54 -18.56
N LYS A 94 25.32 -10.70 -18.03
CA LYS A 94 25.44 -9.24 -18.03
C LYS A 94 25.85 -8.70 -16.66
N GLY A 95 25.40 -9.32 -15.58
CA GLY A 95 25.65 -8.86 -14.21
C GLY A 95 24.56 -9.29 -13.24
N TYR A 96 24.49 -8.64 -12.09
CA TYR A 96 23.50 -8.86 -11.06
C TYR A 96 22.65 -7.61 -10.89
N LYS A 97 21.35 -7.82 -10.72
CA LYS A 97 20.40 -6.82 -10.30
C LYS A 97 19.99 -7.08 -8.87
N VAL A 98 20.14 -6.07 -8.01
CA VAL A 98 19.65 -6.10 -6.64
C VAL A 98 18.48 -5.14 -6.53
N THR A 99 17.41 -5.56 -5.88
CA THR A 99 16.21 -4.76 -5.65
C THR A 99 15.82 -4.86 -4.19
N ASN A 100 15.62 -3.72 -3.54
CA ASN A 100 15.15 -3.62 -2.17
C ASN A 100 13.91 -2.74 -2.16
N ALA A 101 12.82 -3.24 -1.60
CA ALA A 101 11.55 -2.53 -1.54
C ALA A 101 11.14 -2.30 -0.09
N ILE A 102 10.70 -1.09 0.21
CA ILE A 102 10.09 -0.71 1.49
C ILE A 102 8.64 -0.25 1.27
N THR A 103 7.78 -0.52 2.23
CA THR A 103 6.48 0.12 2.38
C THR A 103 6.62 1.28 3.35
N VAL A 104 6.01 2.41 3.01
CA VAL A 104 5.92 3.58 3.87
C VAL A 104 4.46 3.91 4.11
N LYS A 105 4.07 3.96 5.38
CA LYS A 105 2.76 4.40 5.83
C LYS A 105 2.80 5.90 6.14
N ILE A 106 1.84 6.66 5.62
CA ILE A 106 1.80 8.11 5.71
C ILE A 106 0.40 8.50 6.22
N THR A 107 0.33 9.18 7.36
CA THR A 107 -0.92 9.66 7.95
C THR A 107 -1.28 11.07 7.49
N ALA A 108 -0.28 11.88 7.14
CA ALA A 108 -0.45 13.18 6.50
C ALA A 108 -0.50 13.01 4.98
N ILE A 109 -1.68 12.66 4.42
CA ILE A 109 -1.84 12.34 2.99
C ILE A 109 -1.42 13.49 2.06
N ASP A 110 -1.54 14.73 2.54
CA ASP A 110 -1.07 15.93 1.85
C ASP A 110 0.46 15.93 1.63
N GLN A 111 1.22 15.18 2.42
CA GLN A 111 2.68 15.07 2.32
C GLN A 111 3.16 13.95 1.38
N VAL A 112 2.26 13.15 0.81
CA VAL A 112 2.63 11.98 -0.03
C VAL A 112 3.54 12.39 -1.19
N GLY A 113 3.25 13.51 -1.87
CA GLY A 113 4.09 14.02 -2.95
C GLY A 113 5.50 14.35 -2.49
N SER A 114 5.64 15.05 -1.36
CA SER A 114 6.95 15.38 -0.77
C SER A 114 7.72 14.14 -0.33
N VAL A 115 7.03 13.12 0.20
CA VAL A 115 7.65 11.84 0.56
C VAL A 115 8.25 11.16 -0.68
N ILE A 116 7.50 11.11 -1.78
CA ILE A 116 7.96 10.54 -3.06
C ILE A 116 9.17 11.32 -3.58
N ASP A 117 9.08 12.65 -3.64
CA ASP A 117 10.16 13.49 -4.17
C ASP A 117 11.45 13.33 -3.36
N VAL A 118 11.36 13.33 -2.03
CA VAL A 118 12.51 13.14 -1.14
C VAL A 118 13.11 11.76 -1.31
N ALA A 119 12.30 10.71 -1.39
CA ALA A 119 12.79 9.36 -1.62
C ALA A 119 13.53 9.23 -2.94
N VAL A 120 12.98 9.78 -4.03
CA VAL A 120 13.60 9.73 -5.36
C VAL A 120 14.92 10.50 -5.39
N GLN A 121 14.98 11.68 -4.78
CA GLN A 121 16.21 12.47 -4.68
C GLN A 121 17.32 11.76 -3.88
N ASN A 122 16.98 10.81 -3.01
CA ASN A 122 17.91 10.11 -2.12
C ASN A 122 18.16 8.64 -2.52
N GLY A 123 17.72 8.20 -3.71
CA GLY A 123 18.11 6.91 -4.29
C GLY A 123 16.96 5.99 -4.68
N ALA A 124 15.72 6.28 -4.27
CA ALA A 124 14.58 5.49 -4.75
C ALA A 124 14.41 5.70 -6.26
N ASN A 125 14.25 4.61 -7.00
CA ASN A 125 14.13 4.66 -8.46
C ASN A 125 12.87 3.95 -8.98
N ARG A 126 12.00 3.50 -8.07
CA ARG A 126 10.64 3.00 -8.36
C ARG A 126 9.70 3.38 -7.23
N VAL A 127 8.45 3.72 -7.59
CA VAL A 127 7.32 4.06 -6.72
C VAL A 127 6.07 3.36 -7.23
#